data_AF-A0A662IDY4-F1
#
_entry.id   AF-A0A662IDY4-F1
#
_cell.length_a   1.000
_cell.length_b   1.000
_cell.length_c   1.000
_cell.angle_alpha   90.00
_cell.angle_beta   90.00
_cell.angle_gamma   90.00
#
_symmetry.space_group_name_H-M   'P 1'
#
loop_
_entity.id
_entity.type
_entity.pdbx_description
1 polymer ?
#
loop_
_entity_poly.entity_id
_entity_poly.type
_entity_poly.pdbx_seq_one_letter_code
_entity_poly.pdbx_strand_id
1 'polypeptide(L)'
;MEKLKIAFIGAGSAIWSSTIVIDLLINEGLKDKSLEIWLMDISDWRLDLIYGFAKRYVEEMKSSARVFKTKDRREAIRDADFVINSAMAMGHSYYEEMRRVSEEHGYYRGI
;
A
#
# COMPACT_ATOMS: atom_id res chain seq x y z
N MET A 1 -9.49 -22.66 -7.99
CA MET A 1 -8.38 -21.85 -7.43
C MET A 1 -8.91 -21.15 -6.19
N GLU A 2 -8.19 -21.25 -5.08
CA GLU A 2 -8.56 -20.53 -3.85
C GLU A 2 -8.30 -19.03 -4.04
N LYS A 3 -9.25 -18.20 -3.61
CA LYS A 3 -9.11 -16.75 -3.64
C LYS A 3 -8.13 -16.30 -2.56
N LEU A 4 -7.28 -15.33 -2.87
CA LEU A 4 -6.41 -14.67 -1.90
C LEU A 4 -6.52 -13.15 -2.09
N LYS A 5 -7.18 -12.46 -1.17
CA LYS A 5 -7.33 -11.00 -1.16
C LYS A 5 -6.36 -10.37 -0.18
N ILE A 6 -5.47 -9.52 -0.68
CA ILE A 6 -4.51 -8.77 0.13
C ILE A 6 -4.81 -7.27 -0.01
N ALA A 7 -5.12 -6.62 1.12
CA ALA A 7 -5.40 -5.20 1.18
C ALA A 7 -4.19 -4.40 1.67
N PHE A 8 -3.82 -3.35 0.94
CA PHE A 8 -2.76 -2.41 1.28
C PHE A 8 -3.38 -1.09 1.73
N ILE A 9 -3.23 -0.74 3.01
CA ILE A 9 -3.65 0.55 3.56
C ILE A 9 -2.42 1.45 3.65
N GLY A 10 -2.47 2.62 2.98
CA GLY A 10 -1.28 3.46 2.77
C GLY A 10 -0.47 3.06 1.54
N ALA A 11 -1.14 2.51 0.52
CA ALA A 11 -0.52 1.99 -0.69
C ALA A 11 0.31 3.04 -1.45
N GLY A 12 0.06 4.33 -1.23
CA GLY A 12 0.82 5.44 -1.82
C GLY A 12 2.28 5.52 -1.38
N SER A 13 2.74 4.69 -0.44
CA SER A 13 4.17 4.45 -0.19
C SER A 13 4.82 3.73 -1.37
N ALA A 14 4.99 4.43 -2.50
CA ALA A 14 5.19 3.84 -3.82
C ALA A 14 6.31 2.78 -3.87
N ILE A 15 7.51 3.09 -3.37
CA ILE A 15 8.64 2.16 -3.36
C ILE A 15 8.33 0.91 -2.52
N TRP A 16 7.76 1.11 -1.34
CA TRP A 16 7.46 0.02 -0.42
C TRP A 16 6.37 -0.89 -0.98
N SER A 17 5.27 -0.30 -1.44
CA SER A 17 4.15 -1.02 -2.03
C SER A 17 4.53 -1.74 -3.32
N SER A 18 5.32 -1.11 -4.22
CA SER A 18 5.73 -1.75 -5.47
C SER A 18 6.63 -2.95 -5.21
N THR A 19 7.51 -2.87 -4.21
CA THR A 19 8.38 -3.98 -3.82
C THR A 19 7.57 -5.19 -3.40
N ILE A 20 6.59 -5.00 -2.50
CA ILE A 20 5.73 -6.10 -2.05
C ILE A 20 4.86 -6.64 -3.20
N VAL A 21 4.34 -5.77 -4.08
CA VAL A 21 3.58 -6.22 -5.25
C VAL A 21 4.44 -7.14 -6.13
N ILE A 22 5.71 -6.77 -6.39
CA ILE A 22 6.62 -7.62 -7.17
C ILE A 22 6.85 -8.95 -6.46
N ASP A 23 7.13 -8.93 -5.15
CA ASP A 23 7.35 -10.14 -4.35
C ASP A 23 6.15 -11.09 -4.42
N LEU A 24 4.92 -10.56 -4.37
CA LEU A 24 3.70 -11.35 -4.52
C LEU A 24 3.57 -11.97 -5.93
N LEU A 25 3.95 -11.24 -6.98
CA LEU A 25 3.82 -11.69 -8.36
C LEU A 25 4.86 -12.76 -8.74
N ILE A 26 6.07 -12.69 -8.17
CA ILE A 26 7.14 -13.66 -8.44
C ILE A 26 7.09 -14.90 -7.52
N ASN A 27 6.21 -14.90 -6.51
CA ASN A 27 6.10 -16.01 -5.57
C ASN A 27 5.41 -17.22 -6.21
N GLU A 28 6.18 -18.28 -6.48
CA GLU A 28 5.68 -19.54 -7.06
C GLU A 28 4.52 -20.16 -6.26
N GLY A 29 4.54 -20.04 -4.93
CA GLY A 29 3.47 -20.56 -4.06
C GLY A 29 2.14 -19.84 -4.18
N LEU A 30 2.11 -18.67 -4.84
CA LEU A 30 0.91 -17.88 -5.07
C LEU A 30 0.36 -18.00 -6.49
N LYS A 31 1.07 -18.63 -7.43
CA LYS A 31 0.66 -18.72 -8.84
C LYS A 31 -0.68 -19.41 -9.07
N ASP A 32 -0.99 -20.42 -8.25
CA ASP A 32 -2.27 -21.17 -8.34
C ASP A 32 -3.43 -20.50 -7.57
N LYS A 33 -3.17 -19.37 -6.90
CA LYS A 33 -4.20 -18.60 -6.18
C LYS A 33 -4.83 -17.56 -7.11
N SER A 34 -6.11 -17.27 -6.89
CA SER A 34 -6.73 -16.09 -7.50
C SER A 34 -6.39 -14.86 -6.67
N LEU A 35 -5.21 -14.31 -6.91
CA LEU A 35 -4.66 -13.17 -6.17
C LEU A 35 -5.39 -11.86 -6.53
N GLU A 36 -5.95 -11.19 -5.52
CA GLU A 36 -6.48 -9.84 -5.60
C GLU A 36 -5.63 -8.89 -4.74
N ILE A 37 -5.02 -7.89 -5.37
CA ILE A 37 -4.24 -6.84 -4.71
C ILE A 37 -5.11 -5.58 -4.63
N TRP A 38 -5.49 -5.17 -3.43
CA TRP A 38 -6.33 -4.01 -3.18
C TRP A 38 -5.50 -2.85 -2.62
N LEU A 39 -5.26 -1.83 -3.44
CA LEU A 39 -4.47 -0.65 -3.09
C LEU A 39 -5.38 0.43 -2.53
N MET A 40 -5.14 0.87 -1.30
CA MET A 40 -5.89 1.95 -0.68
C MET A 40 -4.97 3.07 -0.20
N ASP A 41 -5.28 4.28 -0.63
CA ASP A 41 -4.65 5.51 -0.17
C ASP A 41 -5.64 6.67 -0.26
N ILE A 42 -5.42 7.73 0.51
CA ILE A 42 -6.25 8.94 0.49
C ILE A 42 -5.82 9.91 -0.61
N SER A 43 -4.57 9.83 -1.07
CA SER A 43 -4.01 10.69 -2.10
C SER A 43 -4.25 10.11 -3.50
N ASP A 44 -5.01 10.82 -4.33
CA ASP A 44 -5.27 10.39 -5.73
C ASP A 44 -3.98 10.22 -6.53
N TRP A 45 -3.08 11.20 -6.49
CA TRP A 45 -1.81 11.14 -7.22
C TRP A 45 -0.95 9.92 -6.84
N ARG A 46 -0.71 9.71 -5.54
CA ARG A 46 0.08 8.56 -5.05
C ARG A 46 -0.60 7.23 -5.38
N LEU A 47 -1.93 7.17 -5.25
CA LEU A 47 -2.72 5.96 -5.53
C LEU A 47 -2.67 5.61 -7.02
N ASP A 48 -2.82 6.61 -7.90
CA ASP A 48 -2.76 6.43 -9.34
C ASP A 48 -1.38 5.95 -9.79
N LEU A 49 -0.32 6.50 -9.18
CA LEU A 49 1.06 6.10 -9.45
C LEU A 49 1.29 4.63 -9.13
N ILE A 50 0.98 4.19 -7.90
CA ILE A 50 1.20 2.79 -7.50
C ILE A 50 0.29 1.83 -8.26
N TYR A 51 -0.95 2.21 -8.55
CA TYR A 51 -1.86 1.41 -9.35
C TYR A 51 -1.33 1.21 -10.78
N GLY A 52 -0.80 2.27 -11.40
CA GLY A 52 -0.16 2.18 -12.72
C GLY A 52 1.04 1.24 -12.73
N PHE A 53 1.92 1.31 -11.73
CA PHE A 53 3.04 0.38 -11.59
C PHE A 53 2.57 -1.07 -11.42
N ALA A 54 1.65 -1.32 -10.49
CA ALA A 54 1.15 -2.67 -10.21
C ALA A 54 0.47 -3.29 -11.44
N LYS A 55 -0.35 -2.51 -12.16
CA LYS A 55 -0.94 -2.90 -13.45
C LYS A 55 0.11 -3.32 -14.47
N ARG A 56 1.12 -2.47 -14.68
CA ARG A 56 2.19 -2.73 -15.63
C ARG A 56 2.97 -4.00 -15.26
N TYR A 57 3.26 -4.22 -13.99
CA TYR A 57 3.93 -5.44 -13.53
C TYR A 57 3.12 -6.69 -13.80
N VAL A 58 1.81 -6.67 -13.53
CA VAL A 58 0.90 -7.78 -13.85
C VAL A 58 0.90 -8.10 -15.35
N GLU A 59 0.82 -7.07 -16.20
CA GLU A 59 0.81 -7.20 -17.65
C GLU A 59 2.14 -7.77 -18.19
N GLU A 60 3.27 -7.20 -17.78
CA GLU A 60 4.62 -7.61 -18.23
C GLU A 60 4.95 -9.04 -17.78
N MET A 61 4.55 -9.42 -16.56
CA MET A 61 4.76 -10.77 -16.03
C MET A 61 3.71 -11.79 -16.50
N LYS A 62 2.70 -11.36 -17.25
CA LYS A 62 1.55 -12.20 -17.66
C LYS A 62 0.88 -12.91 -16.47
N SER A 63 0.82 -12.22 -15.33
CA SER A 63 0.22 -12.75 -14.12
C SER A 63 -1.30 -12.72 -14.21
N SER A 64 -1.97 -13.70 -13.60
CA SER A 64 -3.43 -13.74 -13.47
C SER A 64 -3.96 -12.89 -12.30
N ALA A 65 -3.06 -12.26 -11.54
CA ALA A 65 -3.42 -11.39 -10.43
C ALA A 65 -4.26 -10.18 -10.89
N ARG A 66 -5.21 -9.77 -10.04
CA ARG A 66 -6.04 -8.59 -10.30
C ARG A 66 -5.68 -7.48 -9.32
N VAL A 67 -5.54 -6.26 -9.83
CA VAL A 67 -5.23 -5.07 -9.03
C VAL A 67 -6.44 -4.16 -8.99
N PHE A 68 -6.82 -3.72 -7.78
CA PHE A 68 -7.89 -2.77 -7.52
C PHE A 68 -7.32 -1.56 -6.78
N LYS A 69 -7.94 -0.40 -6.96
CA LYS A 69 -7.65 0.79 -6.16
C LYS A 69 -8.92 1.39 -5.58
N THR A 70 -8.87 1.90 -4.36
CA THR A 70 -9.98 2.59 -3.71
C THR A 70 -9.48 3.63 -2.72
N LYS A 71 -10.31 4.62 -2.41
CA LYS A 71 -10.10 5.54 -1.29
C LYS A 71 -10.93 5.15 -0.06
N ASP A 72 -11.82 4.17 -0.20
CA ASP A 72 -12.60 3.64 0.91
C ASP A 72 -11.83 2.51 1.60
N ARG A 73 -11.36 2.80 2.82
CA ARG A 73 -10.69 1.83 3.68
C ARG A 73 -11.56 0.60 3.98
N ARG A 74 -12.87 0.77 4.17
CA ARG A 74 -13.79 -0.33 4.48
C ARG A 74 -13.92 -1.28 3.30
N GLU A 75 -13.97 -0.73 2.08
CA GLU A 75 -14.02 -1.53 0.85
C GLU A 75 -12.75 -2.37 0.68
N ALA A 76 -11.57 -1.78 0.89
CA ALA A 76 -10.31 -2.49 0.82
C ALA A 76 -10.25 -3.66 1.82
N ILE A 77 -10.64 -3.42 3.07
CA ILE A 77 -10.54 -4.41 4.17
C ILE A 77 -11.60 -5.52 4.07
N ARG A 78 -12.79 -5.23 3.54
CA ARG A 78 -13.90 -6.19 3.51
C ARG A 78 -13.46 -7.51 2.86
N ASP A 79 -13.59 -8.62 3.60
CA ASP A 79 -13.24 -9.97 3.15
C ASP A 79 -11.76 -10.15 2.71
N ALA A 80 -10.85 -9.30 3.21
CA ALA A 80 -9.42 -9.49 2.98
C ALA A 80 -8.87 -10.63 3.87
N ASP A 81 -8.07 -11.51 3.27
CA ASP A 81 -7.35 -12.57 3.99
C ASP A 81 -6.15 -11.97 4.75
N PHE A 82 -5.54 -10.93 4.18
CA PHE A 82 -4.45 -10.18 4.80
C PHE A 82 -4.64 -8.68 4.62
N VAL A 83 -4.33 -7.93 5.68
CA VAL A 83 -4.28 -6.47 5.66
C VAL A 83 -2.87 -6.02 6.00
N ILE A 84 -2.26 -5.33 5.05
CA ILE A 84 -0.93 -4.73 5.14
C ILE A 84 -1.13 -3.23 5.34
N ASN A 85 -0.82 -2.71 6.53
CA ASN A 85 -0.96 -1.29 6.86
C ASN A 85 0.40 -0.61 6.97
N SER A 86 0.68 0.29 6.02
CA SER A 86 1.85 1.18 6.02
C SER A 86 1.46 2.66 5.96
N ALA A 87 0.20 2.98 6.27
CA ALA A 87 -0.26 4.35 6.32
C ALA A 87 0.39 5.10 7.48
N MET A 88 1.07 6.20 7.16
CA MET A 88 1.54 7.19 8.14
C MET A 88 0.55 8.34 8.20
N ALA A 89 -0.33 8.33 9.20
CA ALA A 89 -1.31 9.40 9.39
C ALA A 89 -0.62 10.77 9.42
N MET A 90 -1.16 11.73 8.66
CA MET A 90 -0.63 13.09 8.48
C MET A 90 0.74 13.21 7.79
N GLY A 91 1.46 12.11 7.57
CA GLY A 91 2.74 12.07 6.86
C GLY A 91 3.90 12.73 7.59
N HIS A 92 5.09 12.70 6.98
CA HIS A 92 6.34 13.19 7.60
C HIS A 92 6.29 14.66 8.02
N SER A 93 5.63 15.52 7.25
CA SER A 93 5.55 16.96 7.56
C SER A 93 4.91 17.22 8.93
N TYR A 94 3.89 16.44 9.29
CA TYR A 94 3.28 16.54 10.62
C TYR A 94 4.25 16.18 11.74
N TYR A 95 5.01 15.09 11.58
CA TYR A 95 5.98 14.68 12.59
C TYR A 95 7.15 15.66 12.72
N GLU A 96 7.60 16.26 11.61
CA GLU A 96 8.62 17.31 11.66
C GLU A 96 8.08 18.60 12.29
N GLU A 97 6.82 18.95 12.06
CA GLU A 97 6.18 20.08 12.74
C GLU A 97 6.04 19.83 14.26
N MET A 98 5.62 18.63 14.67
CA MET A 98 5.61 18.27 16.09
C MET A 98 7.00 18.35 16.72
N ARG A 99 8.02 17.87 15.99
CA ARG A 99 9.42 17.94 16.44
C ARG A 99 9.84 19.39 16.64
N ARG A 100 9.58 20.26 15.66
CA ARG A 100 9.91 21.69 15.69
C ARG A 100 9.29 22.37 16.92
N VAL A 101 7.99 22.19 17.15
CA VAL A 101 7.28 22.78 18.30
C VAL A 101 7.83 22.26 19.63
N SER A 102 8.16 20.98 19.71
CA SER A 102 8.72 20.39 20.94
C SER A 102 10.14 20.90 21.24
N GLU A 103 10.96 21.08 20.21
CA GLU A 103 12.31 21.63 20.33
C GLU A 103 12.30 23.09 20.82
N GLU A 104 11.30 23.89 20.42
CA GLU A 104 11.06 25.25 20.98
C GLU A 104 10.82 25.24 22.49
N HIS A 105 10.38 24.10 23.05
CA HIS A 105 10.10 23.93 24.48
C HIS A 105 11.18 23.10 25.21
N GLY A 106 12.35 22.92 24.59
CA GLY A 106 13.50 22.26 25.21
C GLY A 106 13.54 20.74 25.08
N TYR A 107 12.63 20.13 24.32
CA TYR A 107 12.64 18.69 24.07
C TYR A 107 13.41 18.38 22.79
N TYR A 108 14.72 18.15 22.93
CA TYR A 108 15.58 17.77 21.80
C TYR A 108 15.04 16.52 21.10
N ARG A 109 14.86 16.59 19.77
CA ARG A 109 14.26 15.55 18.91
C ARG A 109 12.75 15.32 19.12
N GLY A 110 12.10 16.17 19.90
CA GLY A 110 10.66 16.15 20.14
C GLY A 110 10.16 15.04 21.08
N ILE A 111 8.85 15.03 21.30
CA ILE A 111 8.10 14.01 22.04
C ILE A 111 7.07 13.37 21.10
#